data_AF-A0A7S3UK24-F1
#
_entry.id   AF-A0A7S3UK24-F1
#
_cell.length_a   1.000
_cell.length_b   1.000
_cell.length_c   1.000
_cell.angle_alpha   90.00
_cell.angle_beta   90.00
_cell.angle_gamma   90.00
#
_symmetry.space_group_name_H-M   'P 1'
#
loop_
_entity.id
_entity.type
_entity.pdbx_description
1 polymer ?
#
loop_
_entity_poly.entity_id
_entity_poly.type
_entity_poly.pdbx_seq_one_letter_code
_entity_poly.pdbx_strand_id
1 'polypeptide(L)'
;DGSSNVDVNVPVGTIFSVVRRASEINHKPKIDDYLQKGREIMAAGYVLYGSSTMLVMSTGNGVHGFTLDASIGTLYLTHPHMKFPTNRKNECYSINEGNYNDFSPGVRAYLDLMKQRKTSARYVGSLV
;
A
#
# COMPACT_ATOMS: atom_id res chain seq x y z
N ASP A 1 -3.93 8.92 -1.61
CA ASP A 1 -2.55 8.55 -1.95
C ASP A 1 -2.30 8.88 -3.40
N GLY A 2 -1.11 9.39 -3.73
CA GLY A 2 -0.74 9.71 -5.12
C GLY A 2 -1.53 10.85 -5.76
N SER A 3 -2.04 11.83 -5.01
CA SER A 3 -2.88 12.89 -5.60
C SER A 3 -2.19 13.70 -6.71
N SER A 4 -0.85 13.79 -6.70
CA SER A 4 -0.04 14.40 -7.77
C SER A 4 -0.15 13.69 -9.12
N ASN A 5 -0.68 12.46 -9.13
CA ASN A 5 -0.77 11.62 -10.32
C ASN A 5 -2.13 11.73 -11.02
N VAL A 6 -3.10 12.43 -10.42
CA VAL A 6 -4.47 12.55 -10.95
C VAL A 6 -4.45 13.22 -12.32
N ASP A 7 -3.70 14.31 -12.47
CA ASP A 7 -3.68 15.11 -13.71
C ASP A 7 -2.99 14.39 -14.89
N VAL A 8 -2.18 13.36 -14.61
CA VAL A 8 -1.43 12.60 -15.61
C VAL A 8 -2.00 11.19 -15.84
N ASN A 9 -3.19 10.91 -15.30
CA ASN A 9 -3.89 9.62 -15.45
C ASN A 9 -3.04 8.41 -15.01
N VAL A 10 -2.24 8.60 -13.95
CA VAL A 10 -1.44 7.54 -13.32
C VAL A 10 -2.23 6.97 -12.13
N PRO A 11 -2.09 5.67 -11.79
CA PRO A 11 -2.87 5.08 -10.71
C PRO A 11 -2.74 5.84 -9.38
N VAL A 12 -3.86 5.96 -8.68
CA VAL A 12 -3.98 6.60 -7.36
C VAL A 12 -4.72 5.67 -6.40
N GLY A 13 -4.75 6.03 -5.11
CA GLY A 13 -5.43 5.17 -4.15
C GLY A 13 -5.96 5.87 -2.90
N THR A 14 -6.82 5.15 -2.19
CA THR A 14 -7.27 5.48 -0.83
C THR A 14 -6.66 4.47 0.14
N ILE A 15 -6.12 4.90 1.26
CA ILE A 15 -5.60 4.01 2.31
C ILE A 15 -6.47 4.21 3.55
N PHE A 16 -6.77 3.14 4.27
CA PHE A 16 -7.49 3.21 5.53
C PHE A 16 -6.90 2.26 6.56
N SER A 17 -7.08 2.64 7.82
CA SER A 17 -6.84 1.80 8.98
C SER A 17 -8.02 1.90 9.94
N VAL A 18 -8.34 0.79 10.59
CA VAL A 18 -9.41 0.69 11.58
C VAL A 18 -8.78 0.24 12.88
N VAL A 19 -8.87 1.10 13.89
CA VAL A 19 -8.45 0.80 15.26
C VAL A 19 -9.68 0.76 16.15
N ARG A 20 -9.65 -0.09 17.18
CA ARG A 20 -10.65 -0.02 18.24
C ARG A 20 -10.31 1.18 19.10
N ARG A 21 -11.28 2.06 19.40
CA ARG A 21 -11.05 3.17 20.34
C ARG A 21 -10.55 2.64 21.69
N ALA A 22 -9.60 3.34 22.30
CA ALA A 22 -9.07 3.02 23.62
C ALA A 22 -9.89 3.69 24.73
N SER A 23 -10.49 4.85 24.43
CA SER A 23 -11.37 5.58 25.31
C SER A 23 -12.76 4.95 25.45
N GLU A 24 -13.45 5.31 26.52
CA GLU A 24 -14.80 4.80 26.82
C GLU A 24 -15.81 5.08 25.71
N ILE A 25 -16.67 4.09 25.49
CA ILE A 25 -17.80 4.18 24.56
C ILE A 25 -18.78 5.26 25.07
N ASN A 26 -19.54 5.89 24.15
CA ASN A 26 -20.49 6.99 24.40
C ASN A 26 -19.88 8.35 24.78
N HIS A 27 -18.55 8.46 24.83
CA HIS A 27 -17.86 9.74 24.90
C HIS A 27 -17.30 10.14 23.53
N LYS A 28 -17.06 11.44 23.34
CA LYS A 28 -16.34 11.94 22.15
C LYS A 28 -14.96 11.25 22.06
N PRO A 29 -14.53 10.81 20.86
CA PRO A 29 -13.19 10.29 20.66
C PRO A 29 -12.12 11.30 21.09
N LYS A 30 -11.04 10.81 21.68
CA LYS A 30 -9.87 11.60 22.08
C LYS A 30 -8.75 11.41 21.05
N ILE A 31 -7.78 12.32 21.04
CA ILE A 31 -6.63 12.21 20.13
C ILE A 31 -5.87 10.88 20.32
N ASP A 32 -5.79 10.40 21.56
CA ASP A 32 -5.13 9.14 21.92
C ASP A 32 -5.80 7.91 21.29
N ASP A 33 -7.07 8.00 20.90
CA ASP A 33 -7.75 6.91 20.18
C ASP A 33 -7.14 6.69 18.78
N TYR A 34 -6.51 7.72 18.20
CA TYR A 34 -5.87 7.67 16.89
C TYR A 34 -4.36 7.45 16.97
N LEU A 35 -3.72 7.82 18.09
CA LEU A 35 -2.28 7.68 18.32
C LEU A 35 -1.88 6.30 18.90
N GLN A 36 -2.64 5.27 18.54
CA GLN A 36 -2.35 3.89 18.93
C GLN A 36 -1.24 3.30 18.07
N LYS A 37 -0.56 2.28 18.60
CA LYS A 37 0.51 1.59 17.86
C LYS A 37 -0.09 0.80 16.70
N GLY A 38 0.63 0.68 15.58
CA GLY A 38 0.12 -0.01 14.38
C GLY A 38 -0.27 -1.49 14.60
N ARG A 39 0.25 -2.14 15.64
CA ARG A 39 -0.16 -3.49 16.04
C ARG A 39 -1.58 -3.58 16.62
N GLU A 40 -2.17 -2.45 17.02
CA GLU A 40 -3.55 -2.36 17.55
C GLU A 40 -4.58 -2.17 16.42
N ILE A 41 -4.13 -2.15 15.16
CA ILE A 41 -5.00 -2.09 13.98
C ILE A 41 -5.77 -3.40 13.87
N MET A 42 -7.11 -3.28 13.85
CA MET A 42 -8.05 -4.40 13.71
C MET A 42 -8.29 -4.76 12.25
N ALA A 43 -8.24 -3.76 11.37
CA ALA A 43 -8.31 -3.95 9.93
C ALA A 43 -7.55 -2.83 9.21
N ALA A 44 -6.95 -3.13 8.08
CA ALA A 44 -6.36 -2.14 7.20
C ALA A 44 -6.52 -2.56 5.75
N GLY A 45 -6.42 -1.58 4.86
CA GLY A 45 -6.48 -1.83 3.44
C GLY A 45 -6.26 -0.59 2.62
N TYR A 46 -6.33 -0.77 1.32
CA TYR A 46 -6.29 0.28 0.34
C TYR A 46 -7.27 0.00 -0.80
N VAL A 47 -7.70 1.05 -1.47
CA VAL A 47 -8.39 1.00 -2.75
C VAL A 47 -7.44 1.52 -3.81
N LEU A 48 -7.15 0.72 -4.81
CA LEU A 48 -6.38 1.08 -5.99
C LEU A 48 -7.35 1.54 -7.09
N TYR A 49 -7.18 2.75 -7.59
CA TYR A 49 -7.88 3.29 -8.76
C TYR A 49 -6.90 3.28 -9.94
N GLY A 50 -6.72 2.11 -10.54
CA GLY A 50 -5.87 1.91 -11.72
C GLY A 50 -6.70 1.62 -12.97
N SER A 51 -6.19 0.75 -13.84
CA SER A 51 -6.95 0.23 -14.99
C SER A 51 -8.22 -0.53 -14.57
N SER A 52 -8.24 -1.04 -13.35
CA SER A 52 -9.44 -1.51 -12.66
C SER A 52 -9.43 -0.99 -11.22
N THR A 53 -10.61 -0.87 -10.61
CA THR A 53 -10.72 -0.50 -9.20
C THR A 53 -10.66 -1.75 -8.34
N MET A 54 -9.71 -1.79 -7.39
CA MET A 54 -9.55 -2.92 -6.48
C MET A 54 -9.53 -2.47 -5.02
N LEU A 55 -10.27 -3.17 -4.16
CA LEU A 55 -10.14 -3.08 -2.71
C LEU A 55 -9.22 -4.20 -2.24
N VAL A 56 -8.15 -3.90 -1.52
CA VAL A 56 -7.29 -4.87 -0.86
C VAL A 56 -7.32 -4.63 0.63
N MET A 57 -7.63 -5.66 1.43
CA MET A 57 -7.73 -5.50 2.88
C MET A 57 -7.34 -6.74 3.67
N SER A 58 -7.07 -6.55 4.95
CA SER A 58 -6.83 -7.60 5.94
C SER A 58 -7.48 -7.24 7.27
N THR A 59 -7.93 -8.26 7.99
CA THR A 59 -8.38 -8.19 9.39
C THR A 59 -7.55 -9.10 10.31
N GLY A 60 -6.32 -9.42 9.90
CA GLY A 60 -5.40 -10.30 10.62
C GLY A 60 -5.37 -11.77 10.16
N ASN A 61 -6.32 -12.22 9.33
CA ASN A 61 -6.33 -13.57 8.76
C ASN A 61 -6.10 -13.58 7.24
N GLY A 62 -4.89 -13.20 6.84
CA GLY A 62 -4.49 -13.07 5.45
C GLY A 62 -4.92 -11.75 4.80
N VAL A 63 -4.51 -11.55 3.54
CA VAL A 63 -4.79 -10.37 2.72
C VAL A 63 -5.68 -10.79 1.57
N HIS A 64 -6.74 -10.03 1.29
CA HIS A 64 -7.73 -10.36 0.26
C HIS A 64 -7.93 -9.19 -0.68
N GLY A 65 -7.91 -9.47 -1.98
CA GLY A 65 -8.16 -8.50 -3.04
C GLY A 65 -9.52 -8.72 -3.70
N PHE A 66 -10.28 -7.64 -3.83
CA PHE A 66 -11.58 -7.59 -4.47
C PHE A 66 -11.52 -6.65 -5.66
N THR A 67 -12.08 -7.04 -6.80
CA THR A 67 -12.13 -6.20 -8.01
C THR A 67 -13.56 -5.72 -8.24
N LEU A 68 -13.72 -4.44 -8.55
CA LEU A 68 -15.03 -3.84 -8.83
C LEU A 68 -15.49 -4.20 -10.24
N ASP A 69 -16.65 -4.83 -10.33
CA ASP A 69 -17.43 -4.85 -11.56
C ASP A 69 -18.25 -3.55 -11.63
N ALA A 70 -17.80 -2.63 -12.48
CA ALA A 70 -18.43 -1.33 -12.65
C ALA A 70 -19.82 -1.41 -13.31
N SER A 71 -20.15 -2.50 -14.01
CA SER A 71 -21.44 -2.65 -14.68
C SER A 71 -22.60 -2.84 -13.70
N ILE A 72 -22.33 -3.43 -12.54
CA ILE A 72 -23.32 -3.72 -11.49
C ILE A 72 -22.96 -3.10 -10.12
N GLY A 73 -21.81 -2.44 -10.01
CA GLY A 73 -21.39 -1.74 -8.79
C GLY A 73 -20.99 -2.67 -7.64
N THR A 74 -20.46 -3.86 -7.94
CA THR A 74 -20.17 -4.90 -6.92
C THR A 74 -18.69 -5.29 -6.89
N LEU A 75 -18.14 -5.44 -5.69
CA LEU A 75 -16.77 -5.94 -5.47
C LEU A 75 -16.78 -7.47 -5.36
N TYR A 76 -16.07 -8.14 -6.27
CA TYR A 76 -15.89 -9.59 -6.26
C TYR A 76 -14.55 -9.99 -5.66
N LEU A 77 -14.54 -11.04 -4.85
CA LEU A 77 -13.30 -11.65 -4.37
C LEU A 77 -12.55 -12.28 -5.56
N THR A 78 -11.44 -11.65 -5.96
CA THR A 78 -10.63 -12.09 -7.10
C THR A 78 -9.28 -12.64 -6.67
N HIS A 79 -8.78 -12.23 -5.50
CA HIS A 79 -7.45 -12.60 -5.00
C HIS A 79 -7.53 -13.02 -3.52
N PRO A 80 -7.94 -14.27 -3.22
CA PRO A 80 -7.97 -14.76 -1.85
C PRO A 80 -6.54 -15.01 -1.33
N HIS A 81 -6.28 -14.66 -0.06
CA HIS A 81 -5.04 -14.97 0.65
C HIS A 81 -3.75 -14.57 -0.11
N MET A 82 -3.68 -13.33 -0.60
CA MET A 82 -2.52 -12.78 -1.28
C MET A 82 -1.24 -12.94 -0.44
N LYS A 83 -0.16 -13.36 -1.10
CA LYS A 83 1.17 -13.51 -0.53
C LYS A 83 2.21 -12.96 -1.51
N PHE A 84 3.33 -12.49 -0.98
CA PHE A 84 4.49 -12.22 -1.82
C PHE A 84 4.98 -13.52 -2.50
N PRO A 85 5.46 -13.44 -3.75
CA PRO A 85 6.08 -14.59 -4.40
C PRO A 85 7.33 -15.03 -3.64
N THR A 86 7.55 -16.34 -3.54
CA THR A 86 8.74 -16.91 -2.89
C THR A 86 9.96 -16.98 -3.79
N ASN A 87 9.75 -16.90 -5.11
CA ASN A 87 10.83 -16.88 -6.09
C ASN A 87 11.21 -15.44 -6.46
N ARG A 88 12.48 -15.23 -6.80
CA ARG A 88 13.02 -13.90 -7.15
C ARG A 88 12.89 -13.55 -8.64
N LYS A 89 12.12 -14.30 -9.44
CA LYS A 89 12.08 -14.12 -10.89
C LYS A 89 11.56 -12.74 -11.34
N ASN A 90 10.77 -12.09 -10.48
CA ASN A 90 10.22 -10.76 -10.71
C ASN A 90 10.62 -9.78 -9.60
N GLU A 91 11.82 -9.93 -9.04
CA GLU A 91 12.33 -9.00 -8.03
C GLU A 91 12.50 -7.60 -8.63
N CYS A 92 11.94 -6.61 -7.94
CA CYS A 92 12.05 -5.21 -8.31
C CYS A 92 12.29 -4.33 -7.08
N TYR A 93 12.83 -3.14 -7.29
CA TYR A 93 12.90 -2.09 -6.28
C TYR A 93 12.16 -0.83 -6.76
N SER A 94 11.64 -0.05 -5.81
CA SER A 94 10.85 1.15 -6.06
C SER A 94 11.33 2.29 -5.19
N ILE A 95 11.87 3.35 -5.80
CA ILE A 95 12.37 4.54 -5.12
C ILE A 95 12.54 5.69 -6.13
N ASN A 96 12.39 6.94 -5.67
CA ASN A 96 12.76 8.11 -6.45
C ASN A 96 14.28 8.30 -6.43
N GLU A 97 14.99 7.78 -7.43
CA GLU A 97 16.45 7.95 -7.54
C GLU A 97 16.89 9.40 -7.79
N GLY A 98 15.98 10.34 -8.08
CA GLY A 98 16.31 11.77 -8.11
C GLY A 98 16.88 12.30 -6.80
N ASN A 99 16.53 11.66 -5.67
CA ASN A 99 17.02 12.01 -4.32
C ASN A 99 18.28 11.23 -3.92
N TYR A 100 18.98 10.59 -4.87
CA TYR A 100 20.10 9.68 -4.58
C TYR A 100 21.15 10.29 -3.64
N ASN A 101 21.50 11.55 -3.85
CA ASN A 101 22.55 12.22 -3.08
C ASN A 101 22.14 12.53 -1.64
N ASP A 102 20.84 12.63 -1.36
CA ASP A 102 20.28 12.91 -0.04
C ASP A 102 20.06 11.64 0.78
N PHE A 103 20.11 10.48 0.13
CA PHE A 103 19.94 9.20 0.80
C PHE A 103 21.11 8.87 1.72
N SER A 104 20.77 8.18 2.83
CA SER A 104 21.77 7.68 3.77
C SER A 104 22.76 6.72 3.07
N PRO A 105 23.99 6.57 3.59
CA PRO A 105 24.98 5.66 3.00
C PRO A 105 24.46 4.23 2.82
N GLY A 106 23.64 3.72 3.75
CA GLY A 106 23.06 2.39 3.67
C GLY A 106 22.07 2.23 2.51
N VAL A 107 21.23 3.24 2.26
CA VAL A 107 20.30 3.23 1.12
C VAL A 107 21.07 3.27 -0.20
N ARG A 108 22.08 4.14 -0.31
CA ARG A 108 22.93 4.20 -1.52
C ARG A 108 23.62 2.88 -1.82
N ALA A 109 24.24 2.27 -0.81
CA ALA A 109 24.87 0.95 -0.95
C ALA A 109 23.88 -0.14 -1.38
N TYR A 110 22.64 -0.10 -0.88
CA TYR A 110 21.58 -1.01 -1.33
C TYR A 110 21.21 -0.78 -2.79
N LEU A 111 21.08 0.47 -3.23
CA LEU A 111 20.77 0.81 -4.63
C LEU A 111 21.89 0.37 -5.57
N ASP A 112 23.14 0.58 -5.20
CA ASP A 112 24.30 0.13 -5.96
C ASP A 112 24.30 -1.40 -6.10
N LEU A 113 23.98 -2.12 -5.02
CA LEU A 113 23.82 -3.58 -5.05
C LEU A 113 22.69 -4.03 -5.99
N MET A 114 21.53 -3.35 -5.97
CA MET A 114 20.41 -3.67 -6.87
C MET A 114 20.79 -3.44 -8.34
N LYS A 115 21.51 -2.35 -8.64
CA LYS A 115 22.03 -2.04 -9.98
C LYS A 115 23.04 -3.09 -10.44
N GLN A 116 23.97 -3.51 -9.58
CA GLN A 116 24.92 -4.58 -9.88
C GLN A 116 24.24 -5.91 -10.20
N ARG A 117 23.16 -6.25 -9.47
CA ARG A 117 22.33 -7.44 -9.72
C ARG A 117 21.43 -7.32 -10.94
N LYS A 118 21.37 -6.14 -11.58
CA LYS A 118 20.44 -5.81 -12.67
C LYS A 118 18.98 -6.04 -12.26
N THR A 119 18.66 -5.78 -10.99
CA THR A 119 17.28 -5.86 -10.47
C THR A 119 16.42 -4.80 -11.17
N SER A 120 15.17 -5.14 -11.51
CA SER A 120 14.29 -4.19 -12.22
C SER A 120 13.88 -3.01 -11.32
N ALA A 121 14.06 -1.78 -11.81
CA ALA A 121 13.51 -0.59 -11.16
C ALA A 121 12.07 -0.34 -11.64
N ARG A 122 11.15 -0.07 -10.71
CA ARG A 122 9.76 0.33 -11.01
C ARG A 122 9.31 1.38 -10.02
N TYR A 123 9.07 2.60 -10.48
CA TYR A 123 8.62 3.70 -9.62
C TYR A 123 7.45 4.44 -10.29
N VAL A 124 6.24 4.20 -9.78
CA VAL A 124 5.00 4.83 -10.28
C VAL A 124 4.81 6.22 -9.67
N GLY A 125 5.34 6.46 -8.47
CA GLY A 125 5.15 7.72 -7.73
C GLY A 125 3.84 7.78 -6.92
N SER A 126 3.05 6.70 -6.91
CA SER A 126 1.99 6.44 -5.92
C SER A 126 2.44 5.30 -5.03
N LEU A 127 2.08 5.32 -3.74
CA LEU A 127 2.40 4.24 -2.81
C LEU A 127 1.47 3.03 -3.01
N VAL A 128 0.20 3.29 -3.32
CA VAL A 128 -0.83 2.29 -3.66
C VAL A 128 -0.62 1.71 -5.06
#